data_AF-A0A3B9GYF3-F1
#
_entry.id   AF-A0A3B9GYF3-F1
#
_cell.length_a   1.000
_cell.length_b   1.000
_cell.length_c   1.000
_cell.angle_alpha   90.00
_cell.angle_beta   90.00
_cell.angle_gamma   90.00
#
_symmetry.space_group_name_H-M   'P 1'
#
loop_
_entity.id
_entity.type
_entity.pdbx_description
1 polymer ?
#
loop_
_entity_poly.entity_id
_entity_poly.type
_entity_poly.pdbx_seq_one_letter_code
_entity_poly.pdbx_strand_id
1 'polypeptide(L)'
;MSRLDKLVETVEIYQALATENYDRIRGLAEQIRGGLCDYIGMGEIPCVYLVPPKGQFEPKAYGDAAFSMAPRGFRTLSPVAFGLAVRLSRGNDWLRLTMQCRKVGETFKVSIEDGSEYEFKLPLSFESQLPFYDHIYSHILNWFTDQIERYKNGEYGSRVIGFDFADDTSQQDV
;
A
#
# COMPACT_ATOMS: atom_id res chain seq x y z
N MET A 1 20.88 31.08 24.31
CA MET A 1 20.87 29.94 23.37
C MET A 1 22.03 30.05 22.41
N SER A 2 22.77 28.96 22.25
CA SER A 2 23.79 28.79 21.24
C SER A 2 23.17 28.48 19.86
N ARG A 3 23.95 28.60 18.78
CA ARG A 3 23.54 28.16 17.44
C ARG A 3 23.26 26.65 17.40
N LEU A 4 23.99 25.88 18.21
CA LEU A 4 23.80 24.44 18.33
C LEU A 4 22.49 24.11 19.05
N ASP A 5 22.15 24.82 20.13
CA ASP A 5 20.91 24.59 20.90
C ASP A 5 19.69 24.75 19.98
N LYS A 6 19.68 25.81 19.17
CA LYS A 6 18.61 26.06 18.20
C LYS A 6 18.52 24.96 17.13
N LEU A 7 19.66 24.42 16.71
CA LEU A 7 19.68 23.30 15.75
C LEU A 7 19.10 22.03 16.38
N VAL A 8 19.51 21.70 17.61
CA VAL A 8 19.01 20.55 18.36
C VAL A 8 17.50 20.63 18.54
N GLU A 9 16.98 21.74 19.06
CA GLU A 9 15.54 21.95 19.27
C GLU A 9 14.75 21.82 17.96
N THR A 10 15.26 22.39 16.87
CA THR A 10 14.61 22.28 15.55
C THR A 10 14.58 20.84 15.04
N VAL A 11 15.69 20.10 15.22
CA VAL A 11 15.80 18.69 14.79
C VAL A 11 14.91 17.78 15.63
N GLU A 12 14.77 18.04 16.94
CA GLU A 12 13.88 17.29 17.82
C GLU A 12 12.41 17.42 17.36
N ILE A 13 11.96 18.65 17.08
CA ILE A 13 10.63 18.90 16.53
C ILE A 13 10.43 18.17 15.20
N TYR A 14 11.42 18.26 14.30
CA TYR A 14 11.38 17.59 13.01
C TYR A 14 11.25 16.06 13.14
N GLN A 15 12.04 15.44 14.01
CA GLN A 15 11.99 13.99 14.25
C GLN A 15 10.67 13.56 14.89
N ALA A 16 10.12 14.37 15.81
CA ALA A 16 8.81 14.10 16.39
C ALA A 16 7.70 14.12 15.31
N LEU A 17 7.70 15.12 14.44
CA LEU A 17 6.75 15.20 13.32
C LEU A 17 6.92 14.05 12.32
N ALA A 18 8.16 13.62 12.05
CA ALA A 18 8.43 12.49 11.17
C ALA A 18 7.91 11.16 11.76
N THR A 19 8.00 11.02 13.09
CA THR A 19 7.43 9.90 13.85
C THR A 19 5.92 9.89 13.70
N GLU A 20 5.28 11.01 14.03
CA GLU A 20 3.83 11.14 13.97
C GLU A 20 3.29 10.86 12.56
N ASN A 21 3.93 11.40 11.53
CA ASN A 21 3.55 11.16 10.14
C ASN A 21 3.61 9.67 9.80
N TYR A 22 4.69 8.97 10.19
CA TYR A 22 4.82 7.54 9.97
C TYR A 22 3.72 6.75 10.69
N ASP A 23 3.53 6.99 11.99
CA ASP A 23 2.58 6.24 12.82
C ASP A 23 1.14 6.41 12.31
N ARG A 24 0.76 7.63 11.92
CA ARG A 24 -0.57 7.90 11.35
C ARG A 24 -0.76 7.21 9.99
N ILE A 25 0.25 7.23 9.11
CA ILE A 25 0.16 6.55 7.81
C ILE A 25 0.12 5.04 7.99
N ARG A 26 0.92 4.48 8.91
CA ARG A 26 0.86 3.05 9.24
C ARG A 26 -0.54 2.66 9.72
N GLY A 27 -1.14 3.45 10.62
CA GLY A 27 -2.51 3.22 11.09
C GLY A 27 -3.56 3.31 9.99
N LEU A 28 -3.41 4.24 9.04
CA LEU A 28 -4.26 4.35 7.85
C LEU A 28 -4.12 3.10 6.95
N ALA A 29 -2.89 2.67 6.68
CA ALA A 29 -2.61 1.51 5.84
C ALA A 29 -3.19 0.20 6.43
N GLU A 30 -3.09 0.01 7.75
CA GLU A 30 -3.68 -1.15 8.44
C GLU A 30 -5.21 -1.17 8.36
N GLN A 31 -5.85 -0.01 8.50
CA GLN A 31 -7.30 0.11 8.34
C GLN A 31 -7.75 -0.16 6.90
N ILE A 32 -7.01 0.37 5.91
CA ILE A 32 -7.24 0.08 4.49
C ILE A 32 -7.10 -1.42 4.21
N ARG A 33 -6.03 -2.06 4.72
CA ARG A 33 -5.78 -3.50 4.57
C ARG A 33 -6.96 -4.32 5.10
N GLY A 34 -7.44 -4.00 6.30
CA GLY A 34 -8.59 -4.67 6.91
C GLY A 34 -9.87 -4.48 6.10
N GLY A 35 -10.26 -3.22 5.85
CA GLY A 35 -11.52 -2.92 5.19
C GLY A 35 -11.57 -3.36 3.73
N LEU A 36 -10.46 -3.35 2.99
CA LEU A 36 -10.42 -3.92 1.64
C LEU A 36 -10.66 -5.42 1.68
N CYS A 37 -10.11 -6.13 2.68
CA CYS A 37 -10.33 -7.57 2.77
C CYS A 37 -11.79 -7.90 3.11
N ASP A 38 -12.40 -7.13 4.01
CA ASP A 38 -13.83 -7.23 4.32
C ASP A 38 -14.70 -6.95 3.08
N TYR A 39 -14.33 -5.94 2.28
CA TYR A 39 -15.04 -5.56 1.05
C TYR A 39 -14.98 -6.65 -0.04
N ILE A 40 -13.82 -7.26 -0.27
CA ILE A 40 -13.66 -8.34 -1.27
C ILE A 40 -14.44 -9.60 -0.84
N GLY A 41 -14.67 -9.79 0.47
CA GLY A 41 -15.59 -10.80 0.97
C GLY A 41 -15.03 -12.23 0.96
N MET A 42 -13.73 -12.41 1.19
CA MET A 42 -13.12 -13.75 1.26
C MET A 42 -13.37 -14.51 2.58
N GLY A 43 -14.28 -14.02 3.44
CA GLY A 43 -14.64 -14.69 4.70
C GLY A 43 -13.48 -14.76 5.68
N GLU A 44 -13.17 -15.96 6.19
CA GLU A 44 -12.13 -16.19 7.20
C GLU A 44 -10.70 -16.25 6.64
N ILE A 45 -10.53 -16.14 5.32
CA ILE A 45 -9.23 -16.28 4.66
C ILE A 45 -8.55 -14.91 4.55
N PRO A 46 -7.30 -14.75 5.03
CA PRO A 46 -6.53 -13.54 4.79
C PRO A 46 -6.43 -13.28 3.27
N CYS A 47 -6.90 -12.11 2.87
CA CYS A 47 -6.99 -11.73 1.46
C CYS A 47 -6.27 -10.44 1.11
N VAL A 48 -5.76 -9.71 2.10
CA VAL A 48 -4.90 -8.54 1.90
C VAL A 48 -3.76 -8.49 2.94
N TYR A 49 -2.52 -8.39 2.46
CA TYR A 49 -1.32 -8.15 3.28
C TYR A 49 -0.68 -6.79 2.96
N LEU A 50 -0.06 -6.19 3.97
CA LEU A 50 0.87 -5.07 3.77
C LEU A 50 2.26 -5.64 3.47
N VAL A 51 2.82 -5.25 2.32
CA VAL A 51 4.09 -5.74 1.80
C VAL A 51 4.99 -4.57 1.39
N PRO A 52 6.31 -4.76 1.24
CA PRO A 52 7.20 -3.72 0.74
C PRO A 52 6.70 -3.13 -0.59
N PRO A 53 6.84 -1.82 -0.85
CA PRO A 53 6.30 -1.17 -2.04
C PRO A 53 7.05 -1.54 -3.34
N LYS A 54 8.26 -2.11 -3.22
CA LYS A 54 9.11 -2.48 -4.36
C LYS A 54 9.87 -3.76 -4.06
N GLY A 55 10.37 -4.40 -5.11
CA GLY A 55 11.10 -5.65 -5.03
C GLY A 55 10.16 -6.86 -4.86
N GLN A 56 10.76 -8.03 -4.72
CA GLN A 56 10.06 -9.29 -4.48
C GLN A 56 9.34 -9.27 -3.12
N PHE A 57 8.24 -10.00 -3.04
CA PHE A 57 7.47 -10.15 -1.81
C PHE A 57 6.80 -11.52 -1.72
N GLU A 58 6.55 -11.93 -0.48
CA GLU A 58 5.73 -13.08 -0.11
C GLU A 58 4.43 -12.58 0.52
N PRO A 59 3.32 -13.33 0.45
CA PRO A 59 2.05 -12.94 1.06
C PRO A 59 2.06 -13.21 2.57
N LYS A 60 2.77 -12.38 3.33
CA LYS A 60 2.86 -12.47 4.79
C LYS A 60 2.81 -11.09 5.45
N ALA A 61 2.66 -11.07 6.77
CA ALA A 61 2.73 -9.84 7.55
C ALA A 61 4.19 -9.36 7.70
N TYR A 62 4.53 -8.20 7.11
CA TYR A 62 5.86 -7.60 7.21
C TYR A 62 6.03 -6.60 8.37
N GLY A 63 4.93 -6.16 8.99
CA GLY A 63 4.97 -5.09 9.99
C GLY A 63 5.61 -3.82 9.42
N ASP A 64 6.57 -3.24 10.14
CA ASP A 64 7.28 -2.03 9.70
C ASP A 64 8.06 -2.22 8.38
N ALA A 65 8.46 -3.44 8.04
CA ALA A 65 9.18 -3.70 6.79
C ALA A 65 8.30 -3.54 5.54
N ALA A 66 6.98 -3.42 5.68
CA ALA A 66 6.09 -3.10 4.57
C ALA A 66 6.24 -1.66 4.05
N PHE A 67 6.87 -0.78 4.83
CA PHE A 67 6.90 0.66 4.57
C PHE A 67 8.28 1.15 4.12
N SER A 68 8.30 2.10 3.19
CA SER A 68 9.55 2.71 2.69
C SER A 68 10.35 3.46 3.75
N MET A 69 9.71 3.84 4.86
CA MET A 69 10.30 4.61 5.96
C MET A 69 10.11 3.92 7.31
N ALA A 70 10.46 2.64 7.38
CA ALA A 70 10.49 1.89 8.64
C ALA A 70 11.27 2.65 9.76
N PRO A 71 10.94 2.45 11.05
CA PRO A 71 11.52 3.21 12.17
C PRO A 71 13.02 2.91 12.34
N ARG A 72 13.90 3.69 11.69
CA ARG A 72 15.36 3.54 11.82
C ARG A 72 16.09 4.87 11.58
N GLY A 73 17.08 5.16 12.43
CA GLY A 73 17.98 6.32 12.26
C GLY A 73 17.26 7.67 12.20
N PHE A 74 17.83 8.59 11.42
CA PHE A 74 17.25 9.92 11.17
C PHE A 74 16.10 9.80 10.16
N ARG A 75 14.87 10.10 10.59
CA ARG A 75 13.70 10.03 9.71
C ARG A 75 13.50 11.32 8.95
N THR A 76 13.11 11.23 7.68
CA THR A 76 12.73 12.38 6.88
C THR A 76 11.21 12.59 6.91
N LEU A 77 10.77 13.84 6.95
CA LEU A 77 9.40 14.22 6.64
C LEU A 77 9.17 14.06 5.14
N SER A 78 8.64 12.92 4.74
CA SER A 78 8.41 12.58 3.34
C SER A 78 7.16 11.69 3.20
N PRO A 79 6.65 11.50 1.97
CA PRO A 79 5.61 10.51 1.72
C PRO A 79 6.09 9.09 2.05
N VAL A 80 5.23 8.29 2.67
CA VAL A 80 5.50 6.88 2.99
C VAL A 80 4.84 6.01 1.92
N ALA A 81 5.60 5.08 1.34
CA ALA A 81 5.09 4.12 0.37
C ALA A 81 4.97 2.72 0.99
N PHE A 82 3.97 1.96 0.56
CA PHE A 82 3.73 0.57 0.95
C PHE A 82 2.98 -0.17 -0.16
N GLY A 83 2.99 -1.49 -0.15
CA GLY A 83 2.21 -2.32 -1.06
C GLY A 83 1.01 -2.95 -0.37
N LEU A 84 -0.12 -3.06 -1.08
CA LEU A 84 -1.24 -3.93 -0.73
C LEU A 84 -1.15 -5.19 -1.59
N ALA A 85 -0.77 -6.32 -1.00
CA ALA A 85 -0.83 -7.61 -1.65
C ALA A 85 -2.26 -8.17 -1.53
N VAL A 86 -3.00 -8.20 -2.63
CA VAL A 86 -4.38 -8.69 -2.71
C VAL A 86 -4.39 -10.10 -3.27
N ARG A 87 -5.13 -10.99 -2.62
CA ARG A 87 -5.32 -12.37 -3.05
C ARG A 87 -6.32 -12.43 -4.20
N LEU A 88 -5.95 -13.12 -5.27
CA LEU A 88 -6.76 -13.20 -6.50
C LEU A 88 -7.48 -14.54 -6.68
N SER A 89 -7.05 -15.58 -5.99
CA SER A 89 -7.61 -16.92 -6.16
C SER A 89 -7.69 -17.67 -4.83
N ARG A 90 -8.39 -18.81 -4.84
CA ARG A 90 -8.36 -19.78 -3.72
C ARG A 90 -7.00 -20.47 -3.59
N GLY A 91 -6.15 -20.42 -4.63
CA GLY A 91 -4.76 -20.81 -4.58
C GLY A 91 -3.90 -19.75 -3.90
N ASN A 92 -2.60 -19.67 -4.27
CA ASN A 92 -1.65 -18.71 -3.71
C ASN A 92 -1.27 -17.61 -4.71
N ASP A 93 -2.26 -17.10 -5.46
CA ASP A 93 -2.04 -16.04 -6.43
C ASP A 93 -2.25 -14.67 -5.76
N TRP A 94 -1.18 -13.86 -5.74
CA TRP A 94 -1.17 -12.56 -5.09
C TRP A 94 -0.61 -11.48 -6.00
N LEU A 95 -1.19 -10.30 -5.85
CA LEU A 95 -0.91 -9.13 -6.66
C LEU A 95 -0.62 -7.95 -5.74
N ARG A 96 0.49 -7.24 -5.94
CA ARG A 96 0.79 -6.02 -5.20
C ARG A 96 0.29 -4.80 -5.97
N LEU A 97 -0.45 -3.96 -5.24
CA LEU A 97 -0.75 -2.58 -5.58
C LEU A 97 0.14 -1.65 -4.78
N THR A 98 0.90 -0.77 -5.44
CA THR A 98 1.75 0.20 -4.76
C THR A 98 0.97 1.45 -4.39
N MET A 99 1.11 1.88 -3.14
CA MET A 99 0.49 3.06 -2.56
C MET A 99 1.56 4.03 -2.10
N GLN A 100 1.31 5.33 -2.28
CA GLN A 100 2.11 6.40 -1.69
C GLN A 100 1.21 7.34 -0.90
N CYS A 101 1.50 7.51 0.39
CA CYS A 101 0.67 8.29 1.28
C CYS A 101 1.43 9.49 1.87
N ARG A 102 0.75 10.62 2.00
CA ARG A 102 1.28 11.84 2.63
C ARG A 102 0.20 12.60 3.41
N LYS A 103 0.55 13.19 4.55
CA LYS A 103 -0.32 14.15 5.25
C LYS A 103 -0.33 15.50 4.50
N VAL A 104 -1.51 16.08 4.32
CA VAL A 104 -1.73 17.42 3.75
C VAL A 104 -2.69 18.18 4.67
N GLY A 105 -2.15 19.06 5.52
CA GLY A 105 -2.94 19.69 6.58
C GLY A 105 -3.52 18.61 7.51
N GLU A 106 -4.85 18.51 7.55
CA GLU A 106 -5.58 17.53 8.37
C GLU A 106 -6.09 16.31 7.57
N THR A 107 -5.75 16.21 6.29
CA THR A 107 -6.10 15.06 5.45
C THR A 107 -4.86 14.23 5.11
N PHE A 108 -5.10 13.01 4.63
CA PHE A 108 -4.09 12.13 4.04
C PHE A 108 -4.42 11.96 2.57
N LYS A 109 -3.44 12.20 1.70
CA LYS A 109 -3.53 11.86 0.29
C LYS A 109 -2.86 10.52 0.07
N VAL A 110 -3.59 9.57 -0.52
CA VAL A 110 -3.10 8.27 -0.96
C VAL A 110 -3.13 8.26 -2.48
N SER A 111 -1.97 8.18 -3.10
CA SER A 111 -1.80 8.00 -4.53
C SER A 111 -1.60 6.51 -4.83
N ILE A 112 -2.29 6.02 -5.85
CA ILE A 112 -2.19 4.64 -6.36
C ILE A 112 -1.31 4.66 -7.62
N GLU A 113 -0.59 3.58 -7.90
CA GLU A 113 0.29 3.47 -9.07
C GLU A 113 -0.41 3.71 -10.42
N ASP A 114 -1.73 3.50 -10.50
CA ASP A 114 -2.54 3.79 -11.68
C ASP A 114 -2.76 5.29 -11.96
N GLY A 115 -2.25 6.15 -11.08
CA GLY A 115 -2.36 7.61 -11.16
C GLY A 115 -3.53 8.21 -10.37
N SER A 116 -4.37 7.38 -9.76
CA SER A 116 -5.52 7.82 -8.95
C SER A 116 -5.06 8.38 -7.60
N GLU A 117 -5.76 9.39 -7.08
CA GLU A 117 -5.52 9.95 -5.74
C GLU A 117 -6.81 9.99 -4.92
N TYR A 118 -6.69 9.63 -3.64
CA TYR A 118 -7.78 9.66 -2.66
C TYR A 118 -7.40 10.48 -1.45
N GLU A 119 -8.38 11.21 -0.90
CA GLU A 119 -8.21 11.96 0.33
C GLU A 119 -8.97 11.30 1.48
N PHE A 120 -8.26 11.11 2.60
CA PHE A 120 -8.82 10.54 3.81
C PHE A 120 -8.72 11.53 4.98
N LYS A 121 -9.72 11.52 5.84
CA LYS A 121 -9.69 12.18 7.16
C LYS A 121 -9.75 11.10 8.24
N LEU A 122 -8.85 11.18 9.21
CA LEU A 122 -8.87 10.28 10.36
C LEU A 122 -9.84 10.79 11.44
N PRO A 123 -10.52 9.92 12.19
CA PRO A 123 -10.56 8.46 12.02
C PRO A 123 -11.37 8.03 10.79
N LEU A 124 -11.02 6.91 10.19
CA LEU A 124 -11.72 6.39 9.02
C LEU A 124 -13.02 5.72 9.44
N SER A 125 -14.04 5.81 8.59
CA SER A 125 -15.20 4.92 8.64
C SER A 125 -15.20 4.03 7.41
N PHE A 126 -15.64 2.78 7.56
CA PHE A 126 -15.74 1.82 6.45
C PHE A 126 -16.52 2.41 5.26
N GLU A 127 -17.65 3.06 5.53
CA GLU A 127 -18.50 3.70 4.52
C GLU A 127 -17.77 4.79 3.72
N SER A 128 -16.93 5.60 4.38
CA SER A 128 -16.15 6.64 3.70
C SER A 128 -15.06 6.08 2.78
N GLN A 129 -14.69 4.80 2.97
CA GLN A 129 -13.66 4.12 2.21
C GLN A 129 -14.23 3.27 1.07
N LEU A 130 -15.54 3.03 1.03
CA LEU A 130 -16.18 2.23 -0.03
C LEU A 130 -15.80 2.67 -1.45
N PRO A 131 -15.75 3.97 -1.79
CA PRO A 131 -15.34 4.40 -3.14
C PRO A 131 -13.89 4.04 -3.46
N PHE A 132 -13.02 4.00 -2.45
CA PHE A 132 -11.63 3.59 -2.63
C PHE A 132 -11.51 2.07 -2.82
N TYR A 133 -12.27 1.28 -2.05
CA TYR A 133 -12.29 -0.17 -2.21
C TYR A 133 -12.90 -0.60 -3.54
N ASP A 134 -13.98 0.03 -3.96
CA ASP A 134 -14.63 -0.19 -5.26
C ASP A 134 -13.68 0.12 -6.43
N HIS A 135 -12.90 1.19 -6.31
CA HIS A 135 -11.88 1.54 -7.29
C HIS A 135 -10.78 0.49 -7.37
N ILE A 136 -10.21 0.07 -6.23
CA ILE A 136 -9.18 -0.98 -6.20
C ILE A 136 -9.70 -2.27 -6.84
N TYR A 137 -10.90 -2.70 -6.44
CA TYR A 137 -11.53 -3.91 -6.96
C TYR A 137 -11.75 -3.81 -8.48
N SER A 138 -12.34 -2.71 -8.94
CA SER A 138 -12.59 -2.45 -10.36
C SER A 138 -11.29 -2.37 -11.16
N HIS A 139 -10.25 -1.73 -10.62
CA HIS A 139 -8.94 -1.62 -11.27
C HIS A 139 -8.32 -3.01 -11.50
N ILE A 140 -8.31 -3.86 -10.48
CA ILE A 140 -7.82 -5.25 -10.60
C ILE A 140 -8.66 -6.02 -11.63
N LEU A 141 -9.99 -6.00 -11.50
CA LEU A 141 -10.89 -6.76 -12.37
C LEU A 141 -10.78 -6.34 -13.85
N ASN A 142 -10.72 -5.02 -14.10
CA ASN A 142 -10.61 -4.47 -15.44
C ASN A 142 -9.27 -4.85 -16.07
N TRP A 143 -8.17 -4.82 -15.31
CA TRP A 143 -6.87 -5.24 -15.84
C TRP A 143 -6.90 -6.68 -16.34
N PHE A 144 -7.43 -7.63 -15.56
CA PHE A 144 -7.52 -9.03 -16.00
C PHE A 144 -8.47 -9.19 -17.20
N THR A 145 -9.60 -8.49 -17.20
CA THR A 145 -10.56 -8.53 -18.30
C THR A 145 -9.92 -8.03 -19.59
N ASP A 146 -9.19 -6.92 -19.53
CA ASP A 146 -8.47 -6.35 -20.67
C ASP A 146 -7.37 -7.28 -21.19
N GLN A 147 -6.62 -7.94 -20.30
CA GLN A 147 -5.60 -8.93 -20.72
C GLN A 147 -6.23 -10.13 -21.44
N ILE A 148 -7.38 -10.61 -20.95
CA ILE A 148 -8.12 -11.70 -21.59
C ILE A 148 -8.59 -11.30 -23.00
N GLU A 149 -9.17 -10.11 -23.15
CA GLU A 149 -9.65 -9.63 -24.45
C GLU A 149 -8.50 -9.39 -25.43
N ARG A 150 -7.38 -8.82 -24.98
CA ARG A 150 -6.16 -8.67 -25.80
C ARG A 150 -5.66 -10.02 -26.30
N TYR A 151 -5.64 -11.04 -25.45
CA TYR A 151 -5.23 -12.39 -25.85
C TYR A 151 -6.17 -12.98 -26.91
N LYS A 152 -7.50 -12.90 -26.70
CA LYS A 152 -8.50 -13.38 -27.66
C LYS A 152 -8.40 -12.70 -29.02
N ASN A 153 -8.05 -11.42 -29.04
CA ASN A 153 -7.93 -10.61 -30.26
C ASN A 153 -6.53 -10.68 -30.91
N GLY A 154 -5.59 -11.43 -30.34
CA GLY A 154 -4.24 -11.58 -30.89
C GLY A 154 -3.29 -10.41 -30.63
N GLU A 155 -3.64 -9.51 -29.72
CA GLU A 155 -2.88 -8.29 -29.36
C GLU A 155 -2.15 -8.42 -28.02
N TYR A 156 -1.62 -9.61 -27.71
CA TYR A 156 -0.91 -9.88 -26.44
C TYR A 156 0.60 -9.60 -26.54
N GLY A 157 1.24 -9.33 -25.40
CA GLY A 157 2.70 -9.16 -25.31
C GLY A 157 3.21 -7.72 -25.12
N SER A 158 2.32 -6.73 -24.97
CA SER A 158 2.71 -5.39 -24.51
C SER A 158 2.89 -5.37 -22.99
N ARG A 159 4.03 -4.88 -22.50
CA ARG A 159 4.26 -4.63 -21.07
C ARG A 159 3.39 -3.45 -20.63
N VAL A 160 2.23 -3.72 -20.07
CA VAL A 160 1.44 -2.70 -19.35
C VAL A 160 1.75 -2.82 -17.86
N ILE A 161 2.31 -1.74 -17.32
CA ILE A 161 2.80 -1.58 -15.95
C ILE A 161 1.62 -1.30 -15.02
N GLY A 162 1.63 -1.86 -13.81
CA GLY A 162 0.66 -1.54 -12.76
C GLY A 162 0.56 -2.55 -11.62
N PHE A 163 1.17 -3.73 -11.79
CA PHE A 163 1.16 -4.78 -10.77
C PHE A 163 2.46 -5.58 -10.72
N ASP A 164 2.81 -6.01 -9.51
CA ASP A 164 3.84 -7.01 -9.26
C ASP A 164 3.21 -8.27 -8.66
N PHE A 165 3.59 -9.45 -9.15
CA PHE A 165 3.12 -10.73 -8.61
C PHE A 165 4.04 -11.21 -7.48
N ALA A 166 3.47 -11.94 -6.52
CA ALA A 166 4.27 -12.61 -5.49
C ALA A 166 5.19 -13.67 -6.11
N ASP A 167 6.29 -13.99 -5.42
CA ASP A 167 7.13 -15.10 -5.82
C ASP A 167 6.35 -16.43 -5.73
N ASP A 168 6.64 -17.33 -6.66
CA ASP A 168 6.05 -18.68 -6.67
C ASP A 168 6.51 -19.43 -5.41
N THR A 169 5.62 -19.56 -4.44
CA THR A 169 5.90 -20.25 -3.17
C THR A 169 6.09 -21.77 -3.34
N SER A 170 5.99 -22.29 -4.56
CA SER A 170 6.05 -23.72 -4.85
C SER A 170 7.45 -24.29 -5.11
N GLN A 171 8.53 -23.54 -4.82
CA GLN A 171 9.91 -24.07 -4.87
C GLN A 171 10.66 -23.95 -3.54
N GLN A 172 10.20 -24.67 -2.52
CA GLN A 172 11.06 -25.14 -1.43
C GLN A 172 10.59 -26.53 -0.98
N ASP A 173 10.98 -27.55 -1.75
CA ASP A 173 11.12 -28.94 -1.28
C ASP A 173 12.04 -29.69 -2.27
N VAL A 174 13.35 -29.50 -2.11
CA VAL A 174 14.40 -30.50 -2.45
C VAL A 174 15.54 -30.37 -1.44
#